data_AF-A0A2C2V891-F1
#
_entry.id   AF-A0A2C2V891-F1
#
_cell.length_a   1.000
_cell.length_b   1.000
_cell.length_c   1.000
_cell.angle_alpha   90.00
_cell.angle_beta   90.00
_cell.angle_gamma   90.00
#
_symmetry.space_group_name_H-M   'P 1'
#
loop_
_entity.id
_entity.type
_entity.pdbx_description
1 polymer ?
#
loop_
_entity_poly.entity_id
_entity_poly.type
_entity_poly.pdbx_seq_one_letter_code
_entity_poly.pdbx_strand_id
1 'polypeptide(L)' 'MKWGALLGITTIFTLIALYEWPQMKPTEKKERAAFVTLAVTGWVIAVLLLHFPDMPGPTQIIDAIYKPIGKILEK' A
#
# COMPACT_ATOMS: atom_id res chain seq x y z
N MET A 1 7.08 10.96 -17.42
CA MET A 1 5.79 10.27 -17.13
C MET A 1 5.72 9.62 -15.75
N LYS A 2 6.83 9.14 -15.15
CA LYS A 2 6.89 8.67 -13.75
C LYS A 2 6.75 9.79 -12.70
N TRP A 3 7.37 10.95 -12.95
CA TRP A 3 7.28 12.13 -12.07
C TRP A 3 5.88 12.73 -11.95
N GLY A 4 5.10 12.75 -13.04
CA GLY A 4 3.71 13.21 -13.01
C GLY A 4 2.82 12.28 -12.18
N ALA A 5 3.01 10.97 -12.31
CA ALA A 5 2.32 9.98 -11.48
C ALA A 5 2.74 10.08 -10.00
N LEU A 6 4.04 10.31 -9.71
CA LEU A 6 4.52 10.54 -8.35
C LEU A 6 3.88 11.78 -7.71
N LEU A 7 3.83 12.89 -8.45
CA LEU A 7 3.15 14.12 -7.99
C LEU A 7 1.65 13.88 -7.78
N GLY A 8 1.00 13.15 -8.68
CA GLY A 8 -0.41 12.77 -8.54
C GLY A 8 -0.67 11.96 -7.27
N ILE A 9 0.12 10.91 -7.04
CA ILE A 9 0.02 10.06 -5.83
C ILE A 9 0.20 10.91 -4.57
N THR A 10 1.25 11.72 -4.50
CA THR A 10 1.51 12.58 -3.33
C THR A 10 0.40 13.61 -3.13
N THR A 11 -0.14 14.18 -4.22
CA THR A 11 -1.26 15.13 -4.15
C THR A 11 -2.52 14.47 -3.59
N ILE A 12 -2.87 13.27 -4.05
CA ILE A 12 -4.05 12.53 -3.57
C ILE A 12 -3.90 12.21 -2.08
N PHE A 13 -2.76 11.66 -1.65
CA PHE A 13 -2.53 11.36 -0.23
C PHE A 13 -2.54 12.62 0.64
N THR A 14 -2.04 13.75 0.12
CA THR A 14 -2.09 15.03 0.80
C THR A 14 -3.54 15.53 0.95
N LEU A 15 -4.36 15.41 -0.09
CA LEU A 15 -5.78 15.79 -0.05
C LEU A 15 -6.57 14.93 0.93
N ILE A 16 -6.34 13.61 0.93
CA ILE A 16 -6.93 12.68 1.91
C ILE A 16 -6.54 13.11 3.32
N ALA A 17 -5.25 13.32 3.58
CA ALA A 17 -4.77 13.78 4.87
C ALA A 17 -5.39 15.12 5.30
N LEU A 18 -5.47 16.11 4.41
CA LEU A 18 -6.07 17.40 4.72
C LEU A 18 -7.57 17.32 5.00
N TYR A 19 -8.29 16.38 4.38
CA TYR A 19 -9.73 16.19 4.61
C TYR A 19 -10.03 15.43 5.89
N GLU A 20 -9.26 14.38 6.20
CA GLU A 20 -9.52 13.47 7.32
C GLU A 20 -8.95 13.98 8.64
N TRP A 21 -7.83 14.71 8.60
CA TRP A 21 -7.18 15.29 9.78
C TRP A 21 -8.05 16.27 10.60
N PRO A 22 -8.82 17.21 10.01
CA PRO A 22 -9.73 18.07 10.77
C PRO A 22 -10.96 17.35 11.31
N GLN A 23 -11.32 16.19 10.75
CA GLN A 23 -12.45 15.38 11.22
C GLN A 23 -12.07 14.51 12.42
N MET A 24 -10.78 14.20 12.59
CA MET A 24 -10.29 13.43 13.75
C MET A 24 -10.26 14.30 15.00
N LYS A 25 -10.88 13.82 16.07
CA LYS A 25 -10.88 14.52 17.36
C LYS A 25 -9.45 14.55 17.94
N PRO A 26 -9.00 15.68 18.50
CA PRO A 26 -7.65 15.78 19.11
C PRO A 26 -7.37 14.75 20.22
N THR A 27 -8.42 14.23 20.86
CA THR A 27 -8.37 13.22 21.91
C THR A 27 -8.09 11.80 21.40
N GLU A 28 -8.31 11.51 20.11
CA GLU A 28 -8.20 10.16 19.53
C GLU A 28 -6.82 9.92 18.91
N LYS A 29 -5.78 10.04 19.74
CA LYS A 29 -4.37 9.86 19.33
C LYS A 29 -4.10 8.52 18.65
N LYS A 30 -4.82 7.45 19.02
CA LYS A 30 -4.69 6.11 18.43
C LYS A 30 -5.21 6.06 17.00
N GLU A 31 -6.34 6.69 16.72
CA GLU A 31 -6.94 6.73 15.37
C GLU A 31 -6.06 7.54 14.42
N ARG A 32 -5.57 8.68 14.89
CA ARG A 32 -4.62 9.50 14.11
C ARG A 32 -3.33 8.73 13.80
N ALA A 33 -2.82 7.96 14.76
CA ALA A 33 -1.66 7.09 14.53
C ALA A 33 -1.96 5.99 13.50
N ALA A 34 -3.13 5.33 13.60
CA ALA A 34 -3.55 4.31 12.64
C ALA A 34 -3.69 4.91 11.23
N PHE A 35 -4.34 6.06 11.10
CA PHE A 35 -4.49 6.78 9.84
C PHE A 35 -3.14 7.10 9.21
N VAL A 36 -2.22 7.74 9.96
CA VAL A 36 -0.88 8.09 9.45
C VAL A 36 -0.13 6.83 9.03
N THR A 37 -0.21 5.76 9.82
CA THR A 37 0.49 4.50 9.50
C THR A 37 -0.05 3.90 8.20
N LEU A 38 -1.36 3.83 8.03
CA LEU A 38 -2.01 3.31 6.82
C LEU A 38 -1.73 4.20 5.61
N ALA A 39 -1.83 5.52 5.76
CA ALA A 39 -1.58 6.48 4.70
C ALA A 39 -0.11 6.41 4.22
N VAL A 40 0.85 6.41 5.14
CA VAL A 40 2.27 6.30 4.80
C VAL A 40 2.56 4.95 4.15
N THR A 41 2.02 3.86 4.69
CA THR A 41 2.23 2.52 4.11
C THR A 41 1.67 2.44 2.69
N GLY A 42 0.44 2.91 2.48
CA GLY A 42 -0.18 2.95 1.16
C GLY A 42 0.58 3.81 0.16
N TRP A 43 1.07 4.97 0.60
CA TRP A 43 1.89 5.86 -0.23
C TRP A 43 3.21 5.20 -0.62
N VAL A 44 3.91 4.56 0.33
CA VAL A 44 5.15 3.82 0.06
C VAL A 44 4.91 2.69 -0.95
N ILE A 45 3.84 1.91 -0.79
CA ILE A 45 3.46 0.85 -1.74
C ILE A 45 3.20 1.43 -3.13
N ALA A 46 2.47 2.53 -3.22
CA ALA A 46 2.18 3.18 -4.51
C ALA A 46 3.45 3.67 -5.22
N VAL A 47 4.39 4.27 -4.46
CA VAL A 47 5.68 4.72 -5.00
C VAL A 47 6.56 3.54 -5.41
N LEU A 48 6.55 2.46 -4.63
CA LEU A 48 7.25 1.22 -4.95
C LEU A 48 6.73 0.61 -6.25
N LEU A 49 5.41 0.48 -6.43
CA LEU A 49 4.80 -0.04 -7.66
C LEU A 49 5.13 0.80 -8.90
N LEU A 50 5.28 2.11 -8.73
CA LEU A 50 5.65 3.01 -9.81
C LEU A 50 7.10 2.77 -10.30
N HIS A 51 8.00 2.34 -9.41
CA HIS A 51 9.38 2.01 -9.75
C HIS A 51 9.58 0.54 -10.13
N PHE A 52 8.85 -0.37 -9.48
CA PHE A 52 8.89 -1.82 -9.68
C PHE A 52 7.49 -2.34 -10.01
N PRO A 53 7.03 -2.18 -11.26
CA PRO A 53 5.67 -2.57 -11.67
C PRO A 53 5.44 -4.09 -11.59
N ASP A 54 6.49 -4.90 -11.74
CA ASP A 54 6.43 -6.35 -11.71
C ASP A 54 6.75 -6.94 -10.32
N MET A 55 6.50 -6.18 -9.25
CA MET A 55 6.67 -6.70 -7.90
C MET A 55 5.76 -7.89 -7.66
N PRO A 56 6.28 -8.97 -7.02
CA PRO A 56 5.46 -10.13 -6.74
C PRO A 56 4.35 -9.74 -5.74
N GLY A 57 3.11 -9.83 -6.19
CA GLY A 57 1.93 -9.65 -5.38
C GLY A 57 1.71 -10.80 -4.39
N PRO A 58 0.79 -10.61 -3.43
CA PRO A 58 0.50 -11.62 -2.40
C PRO A 58 0.11 -12.98 -2.98
N THR A 59 -0.59 -12.98 -4.12
CA THR A 59 -1.01 -14.20 -4.81
C THR A 59 0.18 -15.03 -5.30
N GLN A 60 1.28 -14.40 -5.70
CA GLN A 60 2.49 -15.13 -6.11
C GLN A 60 3.22 -15.76 -4.92
N ILE A 61 3.03 -15.24 -3.70
CA ILE A 61 3.50 -15.87 -2.46
C ILE A 61 2.70 -17.16 -2.21
N ILE A 62 1.37 -17.10 -2.38
CA ILE A 62 0.50 -18.28 -2.30
C ILE A 62 0.94 -19.33 -3.32
N ASP A 63 1.14 -18.93 -4.58
CA ASP A 63 1.64 -19.85 -5.61
C ASP A 63 3.00 -20.46 -5.24
N ALA A 64 3.93 -19.68 -4.68
CA ALA A 64 5.23 -20.19 -4.26
C ALA A 64 5.13 -21.27 -3.16
N ILE A 65 4.14 -21.17 -2.27
CA ILE A 65 3.89 -22.15 -1.20
C ILE A 65 3.16 -23.39 -1.75
N TYR A 66 2.13 -23.20 -2.56
CA TYR A 66 1.22 -24.28 -2.97
C TYR A 66 1.70 -25.06 -4.20
N LYS A 67 2.38 -24.42 -5.15
CA LYS A 67 2.91 -25.07 -6.35
C LYS A 67 3.87 -26.24 -6.07
N PRO A 68 4.79 -26.19 -5.08
CA PRO A 68 5.60 -27.36 -4.73
C PRO A 68 4.77 -28.49 -4.09
N ILE A 69 3.73 -28.16 -3.32
CA ILE A 69 2.83 -29.17 -2.72
C ILE A 69 2.02 -29.88 -3.81
N GLY A 70 1.49 -29.13 -4.78
CA GLY A 70 0.78 -29.70 -5.93
C GLY A 70 1.64 -30.68 -6.72
N LYS A 71 2.91 -30.33 -6.97
CA LYS A 71 3.86 -31.23 -7.66
C LYS A 71 4.17 -32.53 -6.90
N ILE A 72 4.06 -32.52 -5.57
CA ILE A 72 4.25 -33.72 -4.75
C ILE A 72 3.00 -34.60 -4.79
N LEU A 73 1.80 -34.01 -4.88
CA LEU A 73 0.51 -34.71 -4.95
C LEU A 73 0.13 -35.22 -6.35
N GLU A 74 0.61 -34.58 -7.41
CA GLU A 74 0.46 -35.05 -8.80
C GLU A 74 1.32 -36.27 -9.14
N LYS A 75 2.11 -36.78 -8.18
CA LYS A 75 3.01 -37.92 -8.34
C LYS A 75 2.55 -39.09 -7.47
#